data_AF-A0A8H8N836-F1
#
_entry.id   AF-A0A8H8N836-F1
#
_cell.length_a   1.000
_cell.length_b   1.000
_cell.length_c   1.000
_cell.angle_alpha   90.00
_cell.angle_beta   90.00
_cell.angle_gamma   90.00
#
_symmetry.space_group_name_H-M   'P 1'
#
loop_
_entity.id
_entity.type
_entity.pdbx_description
1 polymer ?
#
loop_
_entity_poly.entity_id
_entity_poly.type
_entity_poly.pdbx_seq_one_letter_code
_entity_poly.pdbx_strand_id
1 'polypeptide(L)'
;MPWPDFPTLRAFEEHMELKCRQDPGWCLFIILNKEGLTKEDEANPDKISKVLLGNLAYSNSSTALSSLEIGFIVILPPYQRTHVSSHAIGLLMNCTRHAKRRRAWS
;
A
#
# COMPACT_ATOMS: atom_id res chain seq x y z
N MET A 1 -7.98 7.97 -11.57
CA MET A 1 -7.02 7.86 -12.70
C MET A 1 -6.98 6.40 -13.13
N PRO A 2 -7.29 6.04 -14.39
CA PRO A 2 -7.08 4.67 -14.85
C PRO A 2 -5.58 4.38 -14.85
N TRP A 3 -5.19 3.22 -14.32
CA TRP A 3 -3.80 2.79 -14.35
C TRP A 3 -3.43 2.42 -15.79
N PRO A 4 -2.26 2.86 -16.28
CA PRO A 4 -1.81 2.47 -17.60
C PRO A 4 -1.50 0.97 -17.62
N ASP A 5 -1.72 0.33 -18.75
CA ASP A 5 -1.19 -1.01 -18.97
C ASP A 5 0.34 -0.94 -19.00
N PHE A 6 1.00 -1.86 -18.29
CA PHE A 6 2.45 -1.93 -18.23
C PHE A 6 2.94 -3.05 -19.17
N PRO A 7 3.49 -2.73 -20.35
CA PRO A 7 3.88 -3.74 -21.33
C PRO A 7 5.12 -4.56 -20.88
N THR A 8 5.90 -4.04 -19.94
CA THR A 8 7.08 -4.70 -19.37
C THR A 8 7.18 -4.44 -17.87
N LEU A 9 7.86 -5.34 -17.16
CA LEU A 9 8.19 -5.15 -15.74
C LEU A 9 8.97 -3.85 -15.52
N ARG A 10 9.93 -3.55 -16.40
CA ARG A 10 10.71 -2.32 -16.33
C ARG A 10 9.84 -1.06 -16.42
N ALA A 11 8.86 -1.04 -17.32
CA ALA A 11 7.93 0.09 -17.43
C ALA A 11 7.09 0.27 -16.15
N PHE A 12 6.71 -0.83 -15.51
CA PHE A 12 6.06 -0.80 -14.19
C PHE A 12 6.98 -0.24 -13.12
N GLU A 13 8.21 -0.73 -13.02
CA GLU A 13 9.20 -0.29 -12.03
C GLU A 13 9.53 1.21 -12.18
N GLU A 14 9.76 1.67 -13.40
CA GLU A 14 10.00 3.09 -13.70
C GLU A 14 8.78 3.96 -13.31
N HIS A 15 7.56 3.47 -13.51
CA HIS A 15 6.36 4.17 -13.08
C HIS A 15 6.24 4.23 -11.55
N MET A 16 6.46 3.10 -10.86
CA MET A 16 6.42 3.04 -9.39
C MET A 16 7.49 3.96 -8.77
N GLU A 17 8.67 4.01 -9.38
CA GLU A 17 9.76 4.89 -8.97
C GLU A 17 9.36 6.36 -9.07
N LEU A 18 8.90 6.80 -10.23
CA LEU A 18 8.63 8.21 -10.51
C LEU A 18 7.32 8.72 -9.90
N LYS A 19 6.29 7.86 -9.80
CA LYS A 19 4.94 8.27 -9.37
C LYS A 19 4.59 7.87 -7.95
N CYS A 20 5.27 6.87 -7.38
CA CYS A 20 5.00 6.44 -6.01
C CYS A 20 6.17 6.73 -5.08
N ARG A 21 7.41 6.38 -5.44
CA ARG A 21 8.56 6.53 -4.52
C ARG A 21 9.04 7.98 -4.39
N GLN A 22 9.13 8.69 -5.51
CA GLN A 22 9.65 10.07 -5.52
C GLN A 22 8.63 11.13 -5.10
N ASP A 23 7.33 10.83 -5.21
CA ASP A 23 6.27 11.77 -4.83
C ASP A 23 5.96 11.63 -3.33
N PRO A 24 6.24 12.64 -2.49
CA PRO A 24 5.93 12.59 -1.06
C PRO A 24 4.43 12.55 -0.76
N GLY A 25 3.58 12.88 -1.74
CA GLY A 25 2.14 12.72 -1.67
C GLY A 25 1.69 11.26 -1.72
N TRP A 26 2.57 10.33 -2.06
CA TRP A 26 2.30 8.90 -2.22
C TRP A 26 3.04 8.03 -1.20
N CYS A 27 2.38 6.94 -0.80
CA CYS A 27 3.00 5.90 0.01
C CYS A 27 2.32 4.56 -0.29
N LEU A 28 3.05 3.63 -0.91
CA LEU A 28 2.57 2.31 -1.27
C LEU A 28 2.75 1.32 -0.12
N PHE A 29 1.72 0.50 0.13
CA PHE A 29 1.73 -0.59 1.09
C PHE A 29 1.44 -1.91 0.38
N ILE A 30 2.14 -2.95 0.82
CA ILE A 30 1.90 -4.32 0.39
C ILE A 30 1.04 -5.02 1.44
N ILE A 31 0.05 -5.78 0.98
CA ILE A 31 -0.81 -6.62 1.83
C ILE A 31 -0.22 -8.01 1.86
N LEU A 32 0.18 -8.47 3.04
CA LEU A 32 0.76 -9.80 3.24
C LEU A 32 -0.10 -10.63 4.18
N ASN A 33 -0.17 -11.93 3.95
CA ASN A 33 -0.72 -12.87 4.91
C ASN A 33 0.27 -13.09 6.06
N LYS A 34 -0.12 -12.65 7.26
CA LYS A 34 0.68 -12.76 8.48
C LYS A 34 1.05 -14.20 8.85
N GLU A 35 0.20 -15.18 8.52
CA GLU A 35 0.37 -16.57 8.96
C GLU A 35 1.49 -17.30 8.19
N GLY A 36 2.01 -16.73 7.12
CA GLY A 36 3.04 -17.36 6.28
C GLY A 36 4.40 -16.68 6.30
N LEU A 37 4.62 -15.67 7.15
CA LEU A 37 5.86 -14.90 7.16
C LEU A 37 6.45 -14.79 8.58
N THR A 38 7.71 -15.19 8.76
CA THR A 38 8.48 -14.83 9.95
C THR A 38 9.24 -13.51 9.72
N LYS A 39 9.79 -12.90 10.78
CA LYS A 39 10.55 -11.64 10.65
C LYS A 39 11.81 -11.81 9.79
N GLU A 40 12.37 -13.00 9.78
CA GLU A 40 13.55 -13.36 9.00
C GLU A 40 13.23 -13.50 7.50
N ASP A 41 11.97 -13.77 7.15
CA ASP A 41 11.48 -13.94 5.78
C ASP A 41 11.15 -12.60 5.09
N GLU A 42 11.11 -11.47 5.82
CA GLU A 42 10.75 -10.14 5.30
C GLU A 42 11.69 -9.62 4.20
N ALA A 43 12.92 -10.13 4.14
CA ALA A 43 13.90 -9.79 3.09
C ALA A 43 13.92 -10.76 1.91
N ASN A 44 13.12 -11.85 1.94
CA ASN A 44 13.14 -12.89 0.93
C ASN A 44 11.98 -12.74 -0.09
N PRO A 45 12.26 -12.33 -1.35
CA PRO A 45 11.21 -12.11 -2.35
C PRO A 45 10.38 -13.36 -2.67
N ASP A 46 10.98 -14.55 -2.64
CA ASP A 46 10.30 -15.81 -2.94
C ASP A 46 9.31 -16.22 -1.84
N LYS A 47 9.55 -15.75 -0.61
CA LYS A 47 8.65 -15.96 0.53
C LYS A 47 7.54 -14.92 0.52
N ILE A 48 7.88 -13.66 0.28
CA ILE A 48 6.93 -12.55 0.19
C ILE A 48 5.92 -12.81 -0.92
N SER A 49 6.36 -13.26 -2.10
CA SER A 49 5.48 -13.54 -3.24
C SER A 49 4.41 -14.61 -2.93
N LYS A 50 4.72 -15.59 -2.07
CA LYS A 50 3.79 -16.66 -1.68
C LYS A 50 2.69 -16.22 -0.72
N VAL A 51 2.91 -15.12 -0.01
CA VAL A 51 1.95 -14.58 0.97
C VAL A 51 1.39 -13.23 0.55
N LEU A 52 1.72 -12.76 -0.65
CA LEU A 52 1.23 -11.53 -1.23
C LEU A 52 -0.28 -11.64 -1.49
N LEU A 53 -1.05 -10.71 -0.93
CA LEU A 53 -2.50 -10.64 -1.12
C LEU A 53 -2.91 -9.49 -2.03
N GLY A 54 -2.05 -8.48 -2.19
CA GLY A 54 -2.31 -7.28 -2.98
C GLY A 54 -1.53 -6.06 -2.50
N ASN A 55 -1.98 -4.88 -2.88
CA ASN A 55 -1.44 -3.59 -2.46
C ASN A 55 -2.54 -2.54 -2.31
N LEU A 56 -2.21 -1.46 -1.60
CA LEU A 56 -2.98 -0.23 -1.50
C LEU A 56 -2.04 0.93 -1.17
N ALA A 57 -2.47 2.17 -1.39
CA ALA A 57 -1.63 3.33 -1.17
C ALA A 57 -2.36 4.45 -0.44
N TYR A 58 -1.60 5.28 0.27
CA TYR A 58 -1.97 6.67 0.41
C TYR A 58 -1.58 7.42 -0.86
N SER A 59 -2.48 8.23 -1.37
CA SER A 59 -2.29 9.09 -2.52
C SER A 59 -2.81 10.48 -2.22
N ASN A 60 -2.33 11.48 -2.96
CA ASN A 60 -2.71 12.89 -2.79
C ASN A 60 -2.65 13.37 -1.33
N SER A 61 -1.63 12.89 -0.58
CA SER A 61 -1.48 13.26 0.82
C SER A 61 -0.91 14.67 0.94
N SER A 62 -1.55 15.49 1.75
CA SER A 62 -1.17 16.88 2.01
C SER A 62 -1.14 17.13 3.50
N THR A 63 0.05 17.43 4.02
CA THR A 63 0.22 17.82 5.42
C THR A 63 -0.44 19.16 5.71
N ALA A 64 -0.40 20.11 4.76
CA ALA A 64 -1.01 21.42 4.88
C ALA A 64 -2.55 21.36 4.96
N LEU A 65 -3.17 20.49 4.17
CA LEU A 65 -4.62 20.30 4.16
C LEU A 65 -5.09 19.21 5.14
N SER A 66 -4.16 18.53 5.82
CA SER A 66 -4.44 17.40 6.71
C SER A 66 -5.30 16.31 6.04
N SER A 67 -5.12 16.15 4.72
CA SER A 67 -5.91 15.29 3.85
C SER A 67 -5.03 14.21 3.23
N LEU A 68 -5.65 13.07 2.93
CA LEU A 68 -5.06 12.00 2.12
C LEU A 68 -6.19 11.15 1.54
N GLU A 69 -5.87 10.40 0.49
CA GLU A 69 -6.78 9.46 -0.15
C GLU A 69 -6.23 8.04 -0.01
N ILE A 70 -7.07 7.08 0.39
CA ILE A 70 -6.74 5.65 0.29
C ILE A 70 -7.13 5.21 -1.13
N GLY A 71 -6.11 4.89 -1.92
CA GLY A 71 -6.26 4.58 -3.34
C GLY A 71 -5.37 3.43 -3.78
N PHE A 72 -5.29 3.23 -5.09
CA PHE A 72 -4.50 2.17 -5.72
C PHE A 72 -4.69 0.77 -5.10
N ILE A 73 -5.95 0.43 -4.83
CA ILE A 73 -6.30 -0.84 -4.19
C ILE A 73 -6.30 -1.92 -5.26
N VAL A 74 -5.32 -2.82 -5.18
CA VAL A 74 -5.24 -4.02 -6.02
C VAL A 74 -5.29 -5.22 -5.09
N ILE A 75 -6.36 -5.99 -5.17
CA ILE A 75 -6.48 -7.27 -4.48
C ILE A 75 -6.29 -8.38 -5.51
N LEU A 76 -5.37 -9.30 -5.26
CA LEU A 76 -5.12 -10.39 -6.20
C LEU A 76 -6.38 -11.25 -6.37
N PRO A 77 -6.62 -11.80 -7.58
CA PRO A 77 -7.88 -12.46 -7.93
C PRO A 77 -8.39 -13.48 -6.90
N PRO A 78 -7.54 -14.35 -6.28
CA PRO A 78 -8.01 -15.32 -5.28
C PRO A 78 -8.60 -14.70 -4.01
N TYR A 79 -8.27 -13.43 -3.71
CA TYR A 79 -8.67 -12.75 -2.48
C TYR A 79 -9.71 -11.65 -2.72
N GLN A 80 -10.18 -11.47 -3.95
CA GLN A 80 -11.25 -10.52 -4.25
C GLN A 80 -12.57 -10.99 -3.62
N ARG A 81 -13.40 -10.04 -3.17
CA ARG A 81 -14.66 -10.30 -2.46
C ARG A 81 -14.49 -11.06 -1.13
N THR A 82 -13.28 -11.01 -0.55
CA THR A 82 -13.00 -11.49 0.81
C THR A 82 -12.83 -10.29 1.77
N HIS A 83 -12.57 -10.57 3.04
CA HIS A 83 -12.33 -9.55 4.06
C HIS A 83 -11.01 -8.77 3.85
N VAL A 84 -10.11 -9.22 2.96
CA VAL A 84 -8.78 -8.63 2.76
C VAL A 84 -8.85 -7.13 2.46
N SER A 85 -9.75 -6.69 1.58
CA SER A 85 -9.89 -5.27 1.24
C SER A 85 -10.34 -4.43 2.43
N SER A 86 -11.43 -4.82 3.09
CA SER A 86 -11.97 -4.13 4.25
C SER A 86 -10.96 -4.08 5.40
N HIS A 87 -10.21 -5.17 5.62
CA HIS A 87 -9.18 -5.21 6.65
C HIS A 87 -8.03 -4.25 6.36
N ALA A 88 -7.47 -4.30 5.16
CA ALA A 88 -6.34 -3.46 4.77
C ALA A 88 -6.71 -1.97 4.82
N ILE A 89 -7.90 -1.61 4.33
CA ILE A 89 -8.44 -0.24 4.42
C ILE A 89 -8.62 0.18 5.89
N GLY A 90 -9.21 -0.68 6.73
CA GLY A 90 -9.42 -0.40 8.15
C GLY A 90 -8.12 -0.17 8.92
N LEU A 91 -7.07 -0.95 8.61
CA LEU A 91 -5.73 -0.76 9.19
C LEU A 91 -5.15 0.61 8.83
N LEU A 92 -5.18 1.00 7.55
CA LEU A 92 -4.69 2.31 7.13
C LEU A 92 -5.49 3.45 7.77
N MET A 93 -6.83 3.37 7.77
CA MET A 93 -7.67 4.36 8.47
C MET A 93 -7.26 4.51 9.94
N ASN A 94 -7.03 3.40 10.65
CA ASN A 94 -6.59 3.47 12.04
C ASN A 94 -5.19 4.10 12.18
N CYS A 95 -4.23 3.74 11.32
CA CYS A 95 -2.89 4.33 11.31
C CYS A 95 -2.93 5.85 11.16
N THR A 96 -3.71 6.39 10.22
CA THR A 96 -3.85 7.84 10.01
C THR A 96 -4.39 8.56 11.25
N ARG A 97 -5.39 7.96 11.91
CA ARG A 97 -5.96 8.48 13.16
C ARG A 97 -4.89 8.62 14.24
N HIS A 98 -4.06 7.60 14.40
CA HIS A 98 -2.97 7.62 15.39
C HIS A 98 -1.87 8.61 15.03
N ALA A 99 -1.56 8.80 13.75
CA ALA A 99 -0.58 9.79 13.29
C ALA A 99 -1.00 11.24 13.58
N LYS A 100 -2.30 11.57 13.52
CA LYS A 100 -2.81 12.90 13.92
C LYS A 100 -2.74 13.11 15.43
N ARG A 101 -3.03 12.08 16.23
CA ARG A 101 -3.08 12.19 17.69
C ARG A 101 -1.71 12.50 18.33
N ARG A 102 -0.62 12.05 17.71
CA ARG A 102 0.76 12.33 18.16
C ARG A 102 1.24 13.75 17.84
N ARG A 103 0.63 14.44 16.86
CA ARG A 103 0.97 15.82 16.48
C ARG A 103 0.21 16.89 17.28
N ALA A 104 -0.83 16.51 18.03
CA ALA A 104 -1.63 17.45 18.82
C ALA A 104 -1.03 17.76 20.22
N TRP A 105 0.15 17.20 20.55
CA TRP A 105 0.81 17.29 21.85
C TRP A 105 2.32 17.59 21.73
N SER A 106 2.73 18.22 20.63
CA SER A 106 4.10 18.63 20.32
C SER A 106 4.06 20.05 19.78
#